data_AF-A0AA36HH63-F1
#
_entry.id   AF-A0AA36HH63-F1
#
_cell.length_a   1.000
_cell.length_b   1.000
_cell.length_c   1.000
_cell.angle_alpha   90.00
_cell.angle_beta   90.00
_cell.angle_gamma   90.00
#
_symmetry.space_group_name_H-M   'P 1'
#
loop_
_entity.id
_entity.type
_entity.pdbx_description
1 polymer ?
#
loop_
_entity_poly.entity_id
_entity_poly.type
_entity_poly.pdbx_seq_one_letter_code
_entity_poly.pdbx_strand_id
1 'polypeptide(L)'
;MFCKVRSDELYRNSSDCLGILQCFGGDVCEYPPCSSGLVFSEAKSKCDYGDAVPECKSSSAVADEMKGCRGANHGELIPHESNCQYFYRCSRNHLEKMHCP
;
A
#
# COMPACT_ATOMS: atom_id res chain seq x y z
N MET A 1 -4.81 -16.39 16.94
CA MET A 1 -6.27 -16.25 17.19
C MET A 1 -6.62 -14.77 17.33
N PHE A 2 -6.52 -14.01 16.23
CA PHE A 2 -6.68 -12.55 16.23
C PHE A 2 -8.12 -12.12 16.55
N CYS A 3 -9.12 -12.79 15.96
CA CYS A 3 -10.54 -12.48 16.16
C CYS A 3 -11.18 -13.11 17.40
N LYS A 4 -10.50 -14.01 18.13
CA LYS A 4 -11.11 -14.64 19.33
C LYS A 4 -11.22 -13.72 20.54
N VAL A 5 -10.49 -12.61 20.53
CA VAL A 5 -10.46 -11.62 21.62
C VAL A 5 -11.00 -10.25 21.15
N ARG A 6 -11.35 -10.15 19.87
CA ARG A 6 -11.83 -8.92 19.23
C ARG A 6 -13.31 -9.09 18.87
N SER A 7 -14.02 -7.97 18.74
CA SER A 7 -15.42 -7.94 18.32
C SER A 7 -15.56 -8.35 16.85
N ASP A 8 -16.77 -8.67 16.42
CA ASP A 8 -17.09 -8.96 15.01
C ASP A 8 -17.12 -7.69 14.17
N GLU A 9 -15.96 -7.08 13.97
CA GLU A 9 -15.76 -5.81 13.27
C GLU A 9 -14.69 -5.92 12.18
N LEU A 10 -14.55 -4.83 11.42
CA LEU A 10 -13.46 -4.67 10.48
C LEU A 10 -12.22 -4.16 11.21
N TYR A 11 -11.09 -4.78 10.88
CA TYR A 11 -9.79 -4.48 11.41
C TYR A 11 -8.80 -4.27 10.28
N ARG A 12 -7.79 -3.46 10.58
CA ARG A 12 -6.69 -3.26 9.65
C ARG A 12 -5.78 -4.48 9.66
N ASN A 13 -5.20 -4.78 8.52
CA ASN A 13 -4.08 -5.71 8.48
C ASN A 13 -2.80 -5.00 8.97
N SER A 14 -2.14 -5.57 9.97
CA SER A 14 -0.89 -5.02 10.55
C SER A 14 0.30 -5.11 9.59
N SER A 15 0.25 -6.02 8.62
CA SER A 15 1.30 -6.24 7.63
C SER A 15 1.03 -5.52 6.31
N ASP A 16 -0.23 -5.11 6.06
CA ASP A 16 -0.66 -4.42 4.86
C ASP A 16 -1.69 -3.33 5.20
N CYS A 17 -1.31 -2.06 5.12
CA CYS A 17 -2.21 -0.94 5.40
C CYS A 17 -3.39 -0.81 4.41
N LEU A 18 -3.29 -1.41 3.22
CA LEU A 18 -4.39 -1.46 2.26
C LEU A 18 -5.34 -2.64 2.53
N GLY A 19 -4.84 -3.66 3.22
CA GLY A 19 -5.57 -4.87 3.57
C GLY A 19 -6.52 -4.68 4.75
N ILE A 20 -7.74 -5.21 4.61
CA ILE A 20 -8.78 -5.16 5.62
C ILE A 20 -9.13 -6.59 6.01
N LEU A 21 -9.29 -6.81 7.32
CA LEU A 21 -9.65 -8.10 7.91
C LEU A 21 -11.01 -7.95 8.56
N GLN A 22 -11.96 -8.80 8.22
CA GLN A 22 -13.24 -8.88 8.89
C GLN A 22 -13.21 -10.01 9.92
N CYS A 23 -13.46 -9.68 11.19
CA CYS A 23 -13.71 -10.70 12.19
C CYS A 23 -15.20 -11.08 12.19
N PHE A 24 -15.48 -12.38 12.25
CA PHE A 24 -16.83 -12.89 12.39
C PHE A 24 -16.82 -14.24 13.14
N GLY A 25 -17.50 -14.32 14.29
CA GLY A 25 -17.61 -15.55 15.07
C GLY A 25 -16.28 -16.07 15.64
N GLY A 26 -15.28 -15.19 15.76
CA GLY A 26 -13.92 -15.55 16.17
C GLY A 26 -12.99 -16.00 15.04
N ASP A 27 -13.47 -16.03 13.79
CA ASP A 27 -12.69 -16.27 12.57
C ASP A 27 -12.33 -14.96 11.86
N VAL A 28 -11.24 -14.99 11.08
CA VAL A 28 -10.77 -13.85 10.28
C VAL A 28 -11.01 -14.11 8.80
N CYS A 29 -11.62 -13.14 8.12
CA CYS A 29 -11.88 -13.14 6.69
C CYS A 29 -11.15 -11.96 6.04
N GLU A 30 -10.66 -12.15 4.81
CA GLU A 30 -10.17 -11.02 4.02
C GLU A 30 -11.35 -10.18 3.52
N TYR A 31 -11.27 -8.87 3.73
CA TYR A 31 -12.27 -7.92 3.28
C TYR A 31 -11.71 -7.09 2.11
N PRO A 32 -12.55 -6.69 1.14
CA PRO A 32 -12.09 -5.89 0.01
C PRO A 32 -11.31 -4.64 0.44
N PRO A 33 -10.13 -4.38 -0.17
CA PRO A 33 -9.34 -3.21 0.17
C PRO A 33 -10.07 -1.92 -0.18
N CYS A 34 -9.64 -0.84 0.45
CA CYS A 34 -10.14 0.50 0.14
C CYS A 34 -9.76 0.93 -1.29
N SER A 35 -10.42 1.98 -1.79
CA SER A 35 -10.06 2.60 -3.08
C SER A 35 -8.59 3.02 -3.09
N SER A 36 -7.98 3.04 -4.29
CA SER A 36 -6.54 3.23 -4.49
C SER A 36 -5.96 4.39 -3.67
N GLY A 37 -5.06 4.07 -2.73
CA GLY A 37 -4.36 5.05 -1.89
C GLY A 37 -5.04 5.38 -0.56
N LEU A 38 -6.18 4.76 -0.25
CA LEU A 38 -6.83 4.85 1.07
C LEU A 38 -6.50 3.63 1.92
N VAL A 39 -6.48 3.83 3.24
CA VAL A 39 -6.23 2.78 4.24
C VAL A 39 -7.43 2.65 5.16
N PHE A 40 -7.60 1.48 5.76
CA PHE A 40 -8.68 1.30 6.72
C PHE A 40 -8.32 1.91 8.08
N SER A 41 -9.14 2.87 8.51
CA SER A 41 -9.06 3.49 9.82
C SER A 41 -9.98 2.74 10.79
N GLU A 42 -9.40 1.96 11.70
CA GLU A 42 -10.13 1.30 12.79
C GLU A 42 -10.82 2.31 13.71
N ALA A 43 -10.24 3.51 13.88
CA ALA A 43 -10.82 4.57 14.71
C ALA A 43 -12.15 5.12 14.16
N LYS A 44 -12.33 5.08 12.82
CA LYS A 44 -13.54 5.57 12.13
C LYS A 44 -14.36 4.44 11.51
N SER A 45 -13.88 3.19 11.63
CA SER A 45 -14.36 2.01 10.92
C SER A 45 -14.62 2.25 9.43
N LYS A 46 -13.77 3.06 8.79
CA LYS A 46 -13.92 3.54 7.40
C LYS A 46 -12.56 3.72 6.73
N CYS A 47 -12.57 3.69 5.40
CA CYS A 47 -11.42 4.08 4.60
C CYS A 47 -11.10 5.57 4.80
N ASP A 48 -9.85 5.86 5.11
CA ASP A 48 -9.33 7.22 5.27
C ASP A 48 -7.92 7.29 4.66
N TYR A 49 -7.36 8.49 4.57
CA TYR A 49 -6.00 8.67 4.07
C TYR A 49 -4.97 8.03 5.01
N GLY A 50 -3.89 7.49 4.46
CA GLY A 50 -2.75 6.95 5.23
C GLY A 50 -2.23 7.95 6.27
N ASP A 51 -2.24 9.23 5.91
CA ASP A 51 -1.86 10.34 6.78
C ASP A 51 -2.81 10.57 7.96
N ALA A 52 -4.03 10.06 7.92
CA ALA A 52 -4.97 10.15 9.04
C ALA A 52 -4.82 8.97 10.02
N VAL A 53 -4.12 7.91 9.61
CA VAL A 53 -3.94 6.69 10.41
C VAL A 53 -2.48 6.61 10.85
N PRO A 54 -2.13 7.05 12.08
CA PRO A 54 -0.74 7.13 12.54
C PRO A 54 0.01 5.80 12.52
N GLU A 55 -0.72 4.69 12.63
CA GLU A 55 -0.17 3.33 12.53
C GLU A 55 0.21 2.95 11.08
N CYS A 56 -0.38 3.64 10.10
CA CYS A 56 0.02 3.63 8.69
C CYS A 56 0.84 4.86 8.28
N LYS A 57 1.02 5.86 9.17
CA LYS A 57 1.93 6.99 8.94
C LYS A 57 3.39 6.55 8.87
N SER A 58 3.72 5.36 9.34
CA SER A 58 5.05 4.78 9.22
C SER A 58 5.19 3.92 7.97
N SER A 59 5.00 4.54 6.79
CA SER A 59 5.97 4.54 5.70
C SER A 59 5.37 5.11 4.41
N SER A 60 5.42 6.44 4.27
CA SER A 60 6.07 6.99 3.07
C SER A 60 7.56 6.60 3.04
N ALA A 61 7.84 5.30 3.12
CA ALA A 61 9.06 4.65 2.69
C ALA A 61 8.64 3.60 1.64
N VAL A 62 7.63 3.93 0.82
CA VAL A 62 7.91 4.33 -0.57
C VAL A 62 7.91 5.84 -0.81
N ALA A 63 8.59 6.63 0.04
CA ALA A 63 9.30 7.82 -0.44
C ALA A 63 10.69 7.43 -0.99
N ASP A 64 10.80 6.27 -1.63
CA ASP A 64 11.93 5.92 -2.49
C ASP A 64 11.33 5.50 -3.82
N GLU A 65 10.94 6.50 -4.62
CA GLU A 65 10.60 6.48 -6.06
C GLU A 65 9.71 7.69 -6.46
N MET A 66 9.47 8.66 -5.56
CA MET A 66 8.90 9.98 -5.92
C MET A 66 9.93 10.94 -6.58
N LYS A 67 11.02 10.40 -7.13
CA LYS A 67 11.96 11.14 -8.00
C LYS A 67 11.85 10.77 -9.47
N GLY A 68 11.30 9.60 -9.83
CA GLY A 68 11.40 9.08 -11.19
C GLY A 68 10.39 9.67 -12.18
N CYS A 69 9.08 9.53 -11.96
CA CYS A 69 8.08 9.88 -12.98
C CYS A 69 7.60 11.33 -12.94
N ARG A 70 8.39 12.28 -12.40
CA ARG A 70 7.95 13.68 -12.25
C ARG A 70 7.99 14.39 -13.61
N GLY A 71 6.96 14.16 -14.44
CA GLY A 71 6.81 14.71 -15.79
C GLY A 71 6.99 13.70 -16.94
N ALA A 72 7.16 12.42 -16.64
CA ALA A 72 7.37 11.37 -17.64
C ALA A 72 6.03 10.83 -18.19
N ASN A 73 5.96 10.59 -19.50
CA ASN A 73 4.77 10.01 -20.11
C ASN A 73 4.64 8.51 -19.77
N HIS A 74 3.44 7.97 -19.89
CA HIS A 74 3.19 6.54 -19.67
C HIS A 74 4.13 5.70 -20.56
N GLY A 75 4.96 4.84 -19.96
CA GLY A 75 5.91 3.98 -20.67
C GLY A 75 7.35 4.50 -20.75
N GLU A 76 7.66 5.65 -20.15
CA GLU A 76 9.05 6.13 -20.06
C GLU A 76 9.92 5.22 -19.20
N LEU A 77 11.17 4.99 -19.65
CA LEU A 77 12.14 4.12 -19.00
C LEU A 77 13.19 4.96 -18.29
N ILE A 78 13.38 4.72 -17.00
CA ILE A 78 14.30 5.48 -16.15
C ILE A 78 15.44 4.57 -15.72
N PRO A 79 16.71 4.94 -16.00
CA PRO A 79 17.85 4.15 -15.58
C PRO A 79 18.00 4.19 -14.06
N HIS A 80 18.39 3.06 -13.46
CA HIS A 80 18.65 2.99 -12.04
C HIS A 80 19.99 3.67 -11.70
N GLU A 81 20.02 4.57 -10.71
CA GLU A 81 21.17 5.45 -10.42
C GLU A 81 22.48 4.67 -10.17
N SER A 82 22.40 3.53 -9.48
CA SER A 82 23.60 2.74 -9.10
C SER A 82 23.75 1.38 -9.80
N ASN A 83 22.73 0.88 -10.51
CA ASN A 83 22.72 -0.49 -11.02
C ASN A 83 22.28 -0.56 -12.48
N CYS A 84 23.23 -0.69 -13.40
CA CYS A 84 22.94 -0.82 -14.84
C CYS A 84 22.17 -2.10 -15.23
N GLN A 85 22.01 -3.06 -14.31
CA GLN A 85 21.22 -4.28 -14.52
C GLN A 85 19.71 -4.07 -14.33
N TYR A 86 19.31 -2.96 -13.71
CA TYR A 86 17.91 -2.64 -13.45
C TYR A 86 17.54 -1.31 -14.09
N PHE A 87 16.31 -1.22 -14.58
CA PHE A 87 15.70 0.01 -15.04
C PHE A 87 14.27 0.07 -14.52
N TYR A 88 13.69 1.26 -14.48
CA TYR A 88 12.33 1.46 -14.02
C TYR A 88 11.42 1.84 -15.19
N ARG A 89 10.17 1.37 -15.17
CA ARG A 89 9.13 1.75 -16.12
C ARG A 89 8.02 2.51 -15.41
N CYS A 90 7.69 3.70 -15.92
CA CYS A 90 6.58 4.49 -15.40
C CYS A 90 5.23 3.93 -15.87
N SER A 91 4.43 3.41 -14.93
CA SER A 91 3.06 2.92 -15.12
C SER A 91 2.12 3.63 -14.16
N ARG A 92 1.22 4.48 -14.67
CA ARG A 92 0.21 5.21 -13.87
C ARG A 92 0.76 5.88 -12.60
N ASN A 93 1.86 6.64 -12.73
CA ASN A 93 2.61 7.31 -11.65
C ASN A 93 3.29 6.37 -10.64
N HIS A 94 3.43 5.10 -10.97
CA HIS A 94 4.22 4.14 -10.22
C HIS A 94 5.43 3.71 -11.04
N LEU A 95 6.60 3.59 -10.41
CA LEU A 95 7.76 3.01 -11.05
C LEU A 95 7.78 1.50 -10.82
N GLU A 96 7.84 0.76 -11.92
CA GLU A 96 8.00 -0.69 -11.90
C GLU A 96 9.46 -1.03 -12.21
N LYS A 97 10.15 -1.65 -11.25
CA LYS A 97 11.52 -2.12 -11.43
C LYS A 97 11.55 -3.33 -12.38
N MET A 98 12.33 -3.21 -13.44
CA MET A 98 12.55 -4.21 -14.47
C MET A 98 14.03 -4.54 -14.57
N HIS A 99 14.35 -5.73 -15.08
CA HIS A 99 15.73 -6.15 -15.36
C HIS A 99 16.06 -5.89 -16.83
N CYS A 100 17.25 -5.35 -17.12
CA CYS A 100 17.75 -5.25 -18.49
C CYS A 100 17.85 -6.67 -19.11
N PRO A 101 17.33 -6.89 -20.33
CA PRO A 101 17.51 -8.15 -21.05
C PRO A 101 18.97 -8.41 -21.42
#